data_AF-A0A919VL02-F1
#
_entry.id   AF-A0A919VL02-F1
#
_cell.length_a   1.000
_cell.length_b   1.000
_cell.length_c   1.000
_cell.angle_alpha   90.00
_cell.angle_beta   90.00
_cell.angle_gamma   90.00
#
_symmetry.space_group_name_H-M   'P 1'
#
loop_
_entity.id
_entity.type
_entity.pdbx_description
1 polymer ?
#
loop_
_entity_poly.entity_id
_entity_poly.type
_entity_poly.pdbx_seq_one_letter_code
_entity_poly.pdbx_strand_id
1 'polypeptide(L)'
;MNQPLDPIAVVAEFVERVAPYDPEPGAVPAALLGVRVAGGEAVFPLSDHAIRAMCRALEAYRDPSDRGTCAECGGRRLDDNLRCNDCGRLHGILGEVIAQHARRVAEESAHGSPA
;
A
#
# COMPACT_ATOMS: atom_id res chain seq x y z
N MET A 1 -9.80 -14.12 -9.13
CA MET A 1 -9.70 -15.33 -8.29
C MET A 1 -8.51 -15.13 -7.36
N ASN A 2 -8.73 -15.01 -6.05
CA ASN A 2 -7.65 -14.80 -5.09
C ASN A 2 -7.08 -16.19 -4.74
N GLN A 3 -5.96 -16.57 -5.35
CA GLN A 3 -5.26 -17.79 -4.96
C GLN A 3 -4.90 -17.69 -3.47
N PRO A 4 -5.09 -18.75 -2.66
CA PRO A 4 -4.67 -18.71 -1.27
C PRO A 4 -3.18 -18.35 -1.21
N LEU A 5 -2.86 -17.29 -0.47
CA LEU A 5 -1.47 -16.94 -0.18
C LEU A 5 -0.84 -18.11 0.59
N ASP A 6 0.32 -18.57 0.13
CA ASP A 6 1.18 -19.48 0.86
C ASP A 6 2.32 -18.66 1.49
N PRO A 7 2.24 -18.35 2.80
CA PRO A 7 3.25 -17.55 3.48
C PRO A 7 4.66 -18.16 3.43
N ILE A 8 4.78 -19.48 3.41
CA ILE A 8 6.09 -20.16 3.36
C ILE A 8 6.72 -19.90 1.99
N ALA A 9 5.97 -20.10 0.90
CA ALA A 9 6.45 -19.82 -0.44
C ALA A 9 6.80 -18.34 -0.66
N VAL A 10 5.98 -17.42 -0.14
CA VAL A 10 6.21 -15.97 -0.27
C VAL A 10 7.51 -15.55 0.44
N VAL A 11 7.78 -16.08 1.64
CA VAL A 11 9.02 -15.79 2.34
C VAL A 11 10.22 -16.40 1.61
N ALA A 12 10.11 -17.63 1.09
CA ALA A 12 11.17 -18.24 0.29
C ALA A 12 11.52 -17.38 -0.94
N GLU A 13 10.52 -16.96 -1.70
CA GLU A 13 10.71 -16.10 -2.88
C GLU A 13 11.32 -14.74 -2.51
N PHE A 14 10.91 -14.15 -1.39
CA PHE A 14 11.50 -12.91 -0.90
C PHE A 14 13.00 -13.07 -0.63
N VAL A 15 13.40 -14.15 0.06
CA VAL A 15 14.81 -14.42 0.37
C VAL A 15 15.62 -14.65 -0.90
N GLU A 16 15.12 -15.46 -1.83
CA GLU A 16 15.77 -15.73 -3.13
C GLU A 16 15.94 -14.46 -3.96
N ARG A 17 14.93 -13.58 -3.97
CA ARG A 17 14.97 -12.31 -4.72
C ARG A 17 16.00 -11.32 -4.16
N VAL A 18 16.22 -11.35 -2.85
CA VAL A 18 17.15 -10.44 -2.17
C VAL A 18 18.59 -10.96 -2.17
N ALA A 19 18.78 -12.29 -2.17
CA ALA A 19 20.09 -12.93 -2.06
C ALA A 19 21.17 -12.42 -3.04
N PRO A 20 20.90 -12.14 -4.33
CA PRO A 20 21.92 -11.64 -5.26
C PRO A 20 22.50 -10.26 -4.90
N TYR A 21 21.83 -9.51 -4.03
CA TYR A 21 22.23 -8.15 -3.61
C TYR A 21 22.93 -8.14 -2.25
N ASP A 22 23.09 -9.31 -1.62
CA ASP A 22 23.80 -9.44 -0.37
C ASP A 22 25.31 -9.15 -0.57
N PRO A 23 25.89 -8.16 0.11
CA PRO A 23 27.32 -7.91 0.06
C PRO A 23 28.17 -9.03 0.69
N GLU A 24 27.58 -9.89 1.53
CA GLU A 24 28.28 -10.94 2.28
C GLU A 24 27.54 -12.30 2.21
N PRO A 25 27.38 -12.92 1.03
CA PRO A 25 26.50 -14.09 0.82
C PRO A 25 26.96 -15.41 1.49
N GLY A 26 28.09 -15.39 2.20
CA GLY A 26 28.62 -16.53 2.97
C GLY A 26 28.77 -16.25 4.45
N ALA A 27 28.33 -15.09 4.93
CA ALA A 27 28.36 -14.77 6.35
C ALA A 27 27.42 -15.68 7.15
N VAL A 28 27.71 -15.83 8.45
CA VAL A 28 26.82 -16.57 9.35
C VAL A 28 25.46 -15.87 9.38
N PRO A 29 24.33 -16.60 9.29
CA PRO A 29 23.01 -16.01 9.37
C PRO A 29 22.85 -15.14 10.63
N ALA A 30 22.32 -13.94 10.46
CA ALA A 30 22.09 -13.00 11.54
C ALA A 30 20.83 -13.34 12.35
N ALA A 31 19.84 -14.01 11.74
CA ALA A 31 18.64 -14.48 12.41
C ALA A 31 18.02 -15.70 11.72
N LEU A 32 17.07 -16.34 12.42
CA LEU A 32 16.18 -17.35 11.87
C LEU A 32 14.74 -16.83 11.88
N LEU A 33 14.04 -16.94 10.75
CA LEU A 33 12.62 -16.63 10.64
C LEU A 33 11.81 -17.92 10.55
N GLY A 34 11.04 -18.23 11.59
CA GLY A 34 10.09 -19.33 11.59
C GLY A 34 8.72 -18.90 11.05
N VAL A 35 8.19 -19.62 10.07
CA VAL A 35 6.85 -19.42 9.51
C VAL A 35 6.03 -20.68 9.76
N ARG A 36 4.90 -20.54 10.46
CA ARG A 36 3.99 -21.65 10.78
C ARG A 36 2.61 -21.37 10.19
N VAL A 37 2.08 -22.33 9.45
CA VAL A 37 0.75 -22.32 8.86
C VAL A 37 0.01 -23.60 9.22
N ALA A 38 -1.30 -23.65 8.99
CA ALA A 38 -2.11 -24.82 9.35
C ALA A 38 -1.61 -26.12 8.70
N GLY A 39 -1.00 -26.03 7.51
CA GLY A 39 -0.48 -27.18 6.76
C GLY A 39 1.00 -27.50 6.97
N GLY A 40 1.74 -26.74 7.79
CA GLY A 40 3.17 -26.99 7.96
C GLY A 40 3.96 -25.82 8.55
N GLU A 41 5.28 -26.00 8.65
CA GLU A 41 6.20 -24.98 9.12
C GLU A 41 7.51 -24.98 8.33
N ALA A 42 8.16 -23.83 8.27
CA ALA A 42 9.47 -23.64 7.66
C ALA A 42 10.31 -22.68 8.50
N VAL A 43 11.63 -22.83 8.44
CA VAL A 43 12.60 -21.95 9.08
C VAL A 43 13.58 -21.44 8.04
N PHE A 44 13.71 -20.13 7.92
CA PHE A 44 14.59 -19.46 6.97
C PHE A 44 15.77 -18.81 7.69
N PRO A 45 17.02 -19.20 7.39
CA PRO A 45 18.19 -18.44 7.83
C PRO A 45 18.27 -17.13 7.03
N LEU A 46 18.38 -16.00 7.73
CA LEU A 46 18.43 -14.68 7.11
C LEU A 46 19.79 -14.02 7.40
N SER A 47 20.40 -13.47 6.35
CA SER A 47 21.53 -12.56 6.49
C SER A 47 21.09 -11.19 7.04
N ASP A 48 22.02 -10.38 7.52
CA ASP A 48 21.72 -9.00 7.95
C ASP A 48 21.07 -8.19 6.80
N HIS A 49 21.53 -8.40 5.55
CA HIS A 49 20.96 -7.76 4.37
C HIS A 49 19.48 -8.12 4.16
N ALA A 50 19.15 -9.41 4.21
CA ALA A 50 17.78 -9.90 4.06
C ALA A 50 16.86 -9.37 5.18
N ILE A 51 17.35 -9.31 6.43
CA ILE A 51 16.59 -8.75 7.56
C ILE A 51 16.29 -7.27 7.33
N ARG A 52 17.28 -6.47 6.92
CA ARG A 52 17.07 -5.04 6.64
C ARG A 52 16.07 -4.82 5.51
N ALA A 53 16.17 -5.61 4.43
CA ALA A 53 15.22 -5.55 3.34
C ALA A 53 13.79 -5.87 3.82
N MET A 54 13.63 -6.89 4.66
CA MET A 54 12.35 -7.28 5.23
C MET A 54 11.76 -6.18 6.13
N CYS A 55 12.55 -5.63 7.04
CA CYS A 55 12.10 -4.53 7.91
C CYS A 55 11.64 -3.32 7.10
N ARG A 56 12.40 -2.92 6.06
CA ARG A 56 12.00 -1.80 5.18
C ARG A 56 10.71 -2.10 4.42
N ALA A 57 10.52 -3.33 3.95
CA ALA A 57 9.29 -3.73 3.26
C ALA A 57 8.07 -3.65 4.20
N LEU A 58 8.22 -4.07 5.45
CA LEU A 58 7.18 -3.99 6.47
C LEU A 58 6.88 -2.54 6.88
N GLU A 59 7.90 -1.71 7.04
CA GLU A 59 7.75 -0.27 7.34
C GLU A 59 7.06 0.50 6.20
N ALA A 60 7.36 0.11 4.95
CA ALA A 60 6.77 0.72 3.76
C ALA A 60 5.35 0.23 3.46
N TYR A 61 4.86 -0.81 4.16
CA TYR A 61 3.52 -1.33 3.94
C TYR A 61 2.46 -0.24 4.19
N ARG A 62 1.50 -0.18 3.27
CA ARG A 62 0.29 0.63 3.36
C ARG A 62 -0.87 -0.32 3.11
N ASP A 63 -1.83 -0.36 4.04
CA ASP A 63 -3.02 -1.17 3.87
C ASP A 63 -3.80 -0.63 2.65
N PRO A 64 -4.11 -1.45 1.65
CA PRO A 64 -4.92 -1.01 0.50
C PRO A 64 -6.32 -0.53 0.91
N SER A 65 -6.78 -0.86 2.11
CA SER A 65 -8.03 -0.40 2.73
C SER A 65 -7.84 0.87 3.54
N ASP A 66 -6.60 1.21 3.93
CA ASP A 66 -6.28 2.49 4.56
C ASP A 66 -6.16 3.57 3.48
N ARG A 67 -7.30 4.25 3.27
CA ARG A 67 -7.42 5.37 2.35
C ARG A 67 -7.26 6.72 3.05
N GLY A 68 -6.88 6.71 4.33
CA GLY A 68 -6.75 7.89 5.17
C GLY A 68 -8.08 8.37 5.76
N THR A 69 -8.02 9.51 6.46
CA THR A 69 -9.20 10.20 6.98
C THR A 69 -9.54 11.41 6.13
N CYS A 70 -10.84 11.72 6.01
CA CYS A 70 -11.29 12.94 5.37
C CYS A 70 -10.92 14.15 6.24
N ALA A 71 -10.12 15.09 5.71
CA ALA A 71 -9.77 16.35 6.39
C ALA A 71 -10.98 17.22 6.80
N GLU A 72 -12.15 17.00 6.19
CA GLU A 72 -13.34 17.83 6.42
C GLU A 72 -14.24 17.26 7.51
N CYS A 73 -14.61 15.99 7.42
CA CYS A 73 -15.53 15.36 8.38
C CYS A 73 -14.84 14.36 9.32
N GLY A 74 -13.54 14.10 9.15
CA GLY A 74 -12.79 13.09 9.92
C GLY A 74 -13.15 11.63 9.57
N GLY A 75 -14.06 11.39 8.63
CA GLY A 75 -14.52 10.05 8.25
C GLY A 75 -13.42 9.20 7.59
N ARG A 76 -13.45 7.88 7.81
CA ARG A 76 -12.42 6.94 7.30
C ARG A 76 -12.80 6.25 5.98
N ARG A 77 -13.92 6.63 5.37
CA ARG A 77 -14.49 5.96 4.19
C ARG A 77 -14.09 6.67 2.89
N LEU A 78 -12.80 6.93 2.73
CA LEU A 78 -12.24 7.39 1.46
C LEU A 78 -12.20 6.20 0.47
N ASP A 79 -12.64 6.42 -0.76
CA ASP A 79 -12.59 5.41 -1.83
C ASP A 79 -11.28 5.49 -2.65
N ASP A 80 -11.20 4.72 -3.74
CA ASP A 80 -10.06 4.70 -4.65
C ASP A 80 -9.74 6.06 -5.28
N ASN A 81 -10.72 6.95 -5.36
CA ASN A 81 -10.59 8.28 -5.93
C ASN A 81 -10.41 9.35 -4.85
N LEU A 82 -10.11 8.94 -3.60
CA LEU A 82 -10.02 9.83 -2.43
C LEU A 82 -11.31 10.60 -2.17
N ARG A 83 -12.47 10.10 -2.62
CA ARG A 83 -13.76 10.68 -2.31
C ARG A 83 -14.27 10.09 -0.99
N CYS A 84 -14.67 10.97 -0.08
CA CYS A 84 -15.31 10.57 1.15
C CYS A 84 -16.74 10.12 0.89
N ASN A 85 -17.06 8.88 1.23
CA ASN A 85 -18.41 8.33 1.09
C ASN A 85 -19.41 8.90 2.09
N ASP A 86 -18.96 9.59 3.14
CA ASP A 86 -19.83 10.16 4.16
C ASP A 86 -20.24 11.61 3.82
N CYS A 87 -19.28 12.46 3.44
CA CYS A 87 -19.55 13.87 3.11
C CYS A 87 -19.51 14.19 1.61
N GLY A 88 -19.16 13.22 0.76
CA GLY A 88 -19.11 13.35 -0.69
C GLY A 88 -17.93 14.14 -1.25
N ARG A 89 -17.07 14.73 -0.41
CA ARG A 89 -15.94 15.58 -0.82
C ARG A 89 -14.73 14.76 -1.25
N LEU A 90 -13.99 15.30 -2.22
CA LEU A 90 -12.67 14.82 -2.62
C LEU A 90 -11.62 15.27 -1.60
N HIS A 91 -10.72 14.36 -1.24
CA HIS A 91 -9.62 14.60 -0.31
C HIS A 91 -8.32 14.92 -1.05
N GLY A 92 -7.55 15.88 -0.51
CA GLY A 92 -6.26 16.31 -1.06
C GLY A 92 -6.35 17.54 -1.96
N ILE A 93 -5.26 18.32 -2.00
CA ILE A 93 -5.16 19.62 -2.70
C ILE A 93 -5.53 19.49 -4.18
N LEU A 94 -5.07 18.43 -4.86
CA LEU A 94 -5.41 18.20 -6.26
C LEU A 94 -6.91 17.93 -6.45
N GLY A 95 -7.53 17.14 -5.56
CA GLY A 95 -8.97 16.86 -5.59
C GLY A 95 -9.81 18.12 -5.36
N GLU A 96 -9.35 19.01 -4.48
CA GLU A 96 -9.98 20.30 -4.24
C GLU A 96 -9.88 21.23 -5.46
N VAL A 97 -8.70 21.29 -6.10
CA VAL A 97 -8.50 22.08 -7.33
C VAL A 97 -9.38 21.56 -8.48
N ILE A 98 -9.48 20.23 -8.66
CA ILE A 98 -10.36 19.62 -9.68
C ILE A 98 -11.83 19.95 -9.37
N ALA A 99 -12.27 19.82 -8.11
CA ALA A 99 -13.64 20.13 -7.71
C ALA A 99 -13.99 21.62 -7.89
N GLN A 100 -13.06 22.53 -7.56
CA GLN A 100 -13.21 23.97 -7.82
C GLN A 100 -13.27 24.27 -9.32
N HIS A 101 -12.42 23.62 -10.13
CA HIS A 101 -12.44 23.78 -11.58
C HIS A 101 -13.75 23.27 -12.19
N ALA A 102 -14.21 22.08 -11.80
CA ALA A 102 -15.47 21.49 -12.28
C ALA A 102 -16.69 22.36 -11.94
N ARG A 103 -16.76 22.93 -10.71
CA ARG A 103 -17.83 23.88 -10.33
C ARG A 103 -17.84 25.11 -11.21
N ARG A 104 -16.68 25.73 -11.42
CA ARG A 104 -16.53 26.90 -12.28
C ARG A 104 -16.96 26.63 -13.73
N VAL A 105 -16.54 25.50 -14.31
CA VAL A 105 -16.95 25.12 -15.68
C VAL A 105 -18.46 24.86 -15.76
N ALA A 106 -19.07 24.24 -14.75
CA ALA A 106 -20.52 24.04 -14.70
C ALA A 106 -21.28 25.37 -14.58
N GLU A 107 -20.77 26.31 -13.79
CA GLU A 107 -21.33 27.67 -13.67
C GLU A 107 -21.21 28.46 -14.97
N GLU A 108 -20.07 28.40 -15.67
CA GLU A 108 -19.84 29.03 -16.98
C GLU A 108 -20.73 28.41 -18.07
N SER A 109 -20.90 27.08 -18.06
CA SER A 109 -21.79 26.38 -19.00
C SER A 109 -23.26 26.70 -18.76
N ALA A 110 -23.66 26.93 -17.50
CA ALA A 110 -25.02 27.36 -17.15
C ALA A 110 -25.31 28.82 -17.57
N HIS A 111 -24.29 29.67 -17.66
CA HIS A 111 -24.40 31.06 -18.16
C HIS A 111 -24.19 31.18 -19.68
N GLY A 112 -23.79 30.09 -20.36
CA GLY A 112 -23.49 30.00 -21.79
C GLY A 112 -24.65 29.57 -22.69
N SER A 113 -25.88 30.00 -22.40
CA SER A 113 -26.96 30.05 -23.40
C SER A 113 -27.64 31.41 -23.29
N PRO A 114 -27.37 32.31 -24.25
CA PRO A 114 -28.23 32.37 -25.43
C PRO A 114 -27.50 32.65 -26.75
N ALA A 115 -27.84 31.87 -27.79
CA ALA A 115 -28.10 32.26 -29.19
C ALA A 115 -28.03 31.02 -30.09
#